data_AF-A0A351YCZ9-F1
#
_entry.id   AF-A0A351YCZ9-F1
#
_cell.length_a   1.000
_cell.length_b   1.000
_cell.length_c   1.000
_cell.angle_alpha   90.00
_cell.angle_beta   90.00
_cell.angle_gamma   90.00
#
_symmetry.space_group_name_H-M   'P 1'
#
loop_
_entity.id
_entity.type
_entity.pdbx_description
1 polymer ?
#
loop_
_entity_poly.entity_id
_entity_poly.type
_entity_poly.pdbx_seq_one_letter_code
_entity_poly.pdbx_strand_id
1 'polypeptide(L)'
;MRLRTYIIVTILALSLFSCSRPHRSTYSPSLLMLEDSLDIAPEESMRQLLAVDTTSLKGADKVFYYYLWVKAQSLTSDAPELVLDKSDQALSHFTRQKDSVRLCQLHYSLGKIYAGRYAFLRANGSYNQAERFAGRNLGMLFDIKVGEASIYHFKMMYGMEEKCLEQALDIANELDDSTLIAEALHELAELRIAEKNYESAGRRLSKALSILPQQNSLARAEYNKDLGRVCLATERLDSALSYADIALQNGQSTEFEQTCNILKGNIYLKMHRLKDAERLFLKDIDRLSLREKQDVYHKISLLKKEENDFRAACEYAEKSIACRDSLEADNKAGYISNMNAFQEHERQQRRIVRMNLELSEQELSYYRLAILLSLTLFLGVSVVFRIKQAKKKVEVSLKEKELDMVRLQNSQWETEIKYLKEKHDRETIEIESLNQSVEYYKRLNALTVPILMKSQNSQGAMHLKKEEWDIIMQNTDACFNDFTLRLKDTYPQLTLEEVRFACLLKMEFSLSLLSEVYHIAKGSISRKKMRLKEKMQIENMTLDDFIKQF
;
A
#
# COMPACT_ATOMS: atom_id res chain seq x y z
N MET A 1 7.42 39.13 0.05
CA MET A 1 6.04 39.66 0.19
C MET A 1 5.09 39.25 -0.95
N ARG A 2 5.50 39.27 -2.23
CA ARG A 2 4.62 38.97 -3.37
C ARG A 2 4.01 37.56 -3.40
N LEU A 3 4.67 36.54 -2.83
CA LEU A 3 4.15 35.17 -2.81
C LEU A 3 2.98 34.98 -1.81
N ARG A 4 2.99 35.71 -0.68
CA ARG A 4 1.90 35.67 0.31
C ARG A 4 0.62 36.33 -0.20
N THR A 5 0.74 37.39 -1.00
CA THR A 5 -0.41 38.04 -1.64
C THR A 5 -1.10 37.13 -2.66
N TYR A 6 -0.36 36.34 -3.44
CA TYR A 6 -0.99 35.39 -4.39
C TYR A 6 -1.73 34.24 -3.69
N ILE A 7 -1.22 33.75 -2.56
CA ILE A 7 -1.90 32.70 -1.77
C ILE A 7 -3.18 33.26 -1.13
N ILE A 8 -3.14 34.49 -0.61
CA ILE A 8 -4.32 35.12 -0.02
C ILE A 8 -5.38 35.43 -1.08
N VAL A 9 -4.98 35.89 -2.27
CA VAL A 9 -5.89 36.17 -3.39
C VAL A 9 -6.50 34.89 -3.97
N THR A 10 -5.75 33.78 -4.02
CA THR A 10 -6.28 32.48 -4.48
C THR A 10 -7.22 31.85 -3.46
N ILE A 11 -6.95 32.00 -2.16
CA ILE A 11 -7.87 31.57 -1.09
C ILE A 11 -9.14 32.43 -1.08
N LEU A 12 -9.03 33.75 -1.29
CA LEU A 12 -10.17 34.65 -1.42
C LEU A 12 -11.00 34.34 -2.68
N ALA A 13 -10.36 34.05 -3.81
CA ALA A 13 -11.04 33.63 -5.04
C ALA A 13 -11.77 32.28 -4.85
N LEU A 14 -11.17 31.31 -4.15
CA LEU A 14 -11.82 30.03 -3.82
C LEU A 14 -12.98 30.21 -2.83
N SER A 15 -12.89 31.18 -1.91
CA SER A 15 -13.99 31.50 -0.97
C SER A 15 -15.14 32.29 -1.61
N LEU A 16 -14.88 33.06 -2.67
CA LEU A 16 -15.92 33.75 -3.46
C LEU A 16 -16.67 32.79 -4.40
N PHE A 17 -16.06 31.69 -4.83
CA PHE A 17 -16.77 30.57 -5.47
C PHE A 17 -17.53 29.68 -4.48
N SER A 18 -17.32 29.87 -3.16
CA SER A 18 -18.07 29.18 -2.10
C SER A 18 -19.26 30.00 -1.57
N CYS A 19 -19.53 31.17 -2.14
CA CYS A 19 -20.74 31.94 -1.84
C CYS A 19 -21.94 31.33 -2.58
N SER A 20 -22.74 30.57 -1.83
CA SER A 20 -24.19 30.41 -2.00
C SER A 20 -24.68 30.44 -3.45
N ARG A 21 -24.63 29.28 -4.13
CA ARG A 21 -25.61 29.03 -5.19
C ARG A 21 -26.98 29.18 -4.53
N PRO A 22 -27.86 30.10 -4.98
CA PRO A 22 -29.23 30.09 -4.53
C PRO A 22 -29.78 28.69 -4.82
N HIS A 23 -30.56 28.16 -3.89
CA HIS A 23 -31.21 26.87 -3.97
C HIS A 23 -32.22 26.88 -5.14
N ARG A 24 -31.72 26.90 -6.38
CA ARG A 24 -32.52 26.57 -7.55
C ARG A 24 -32.79 25.09 -7.41
N SER A 25 -34.07 24.74 -7.27
CA SER A 25 -34.49 23.35 -7.25
C SER A 25 -33.82 22.61 -8.41
N THR A 26 -33.23 21.45 -8.13
CA THR A 26 -32.54 20.60 -9.11
C THR A 26 -33.47 20.15 -10.24
N TYR A 27 -34.78 20.29 -10.02
CA TYR A 27 -35.86 19.85 -10.89
C TYR A 27 -36.74 21.03 -11.29
N SER A 28 -37.40 20.88 -12.44
CA SER A 28 -38.38 21.82 -12.96
C SER A 28 -39.53 22.05 -11.96
N PRO A 29 -39.96 23.31 -11.76
CA PRO A 29 -41.03 23.63 -10.80
C PRO A 29 -42.34 22.90 -11.06
N SER A 30 -42.67 22.65 -12.34
CA SER A 30 -43.87 21.89 -12.72
C SER A 30 -43.86 20.45 -12.21
N LEU A 31 -42.71 19.77 -12.23
CA LEU A 31 -42.61 18.41 -11.71
C LEU A 31 -42.64 18.38 -10.17
N LEU A 32 -42.11 19.40 -9.50
CA LEU A 32 -42.17 19.50 -8.04
C LEU A 32 -43.60 19.76 -7.56
N MET A 33 -44.35 20.61 -8.28
CA MET A 33 -45.78 20.78 -7.98
C MET A 33 -46.57 19.47 -8.14
N LEU A 34 -46.21 18.64 -9.12
CA LEU A 34 -46.80 17.31 -9.29
C LEU A 34 -46.41 16.34 -8.16
N GLU A 35 -45.19 16.44 -7.60
CA GLU A 35 -44.76 15.64 -6.45
C GLU A 35 -45.68 15.87 -5.24
N ASP A 36 -45.98 17.13 -4.96
CA ASP A 36 -46.83 17.56 -3.83
C ASP A 36 -48.32 17.25 -4.08
N SER A 37 -48.80 17.41 -5.32
CA SER A 37 -50.20 17.17 -5.65
C SER A 37 -50.58 15.69 -5.71
N LEU A 38 -49.60 14.81 -5.95
CA LEU A 38 -49.83 13.36 -6.06
C LEU A 38 -50.43 12.76 -4.79
N ASP A 39 -50.06 13.24 -3.61
CA ASP A 39 -50.58 12.72 -2.34
C ASP A 39 -51.98 13.26 -2.01
N ILE A 40 -52.38 14.39 -2.62
CA ILE A 40 -53.67 15.05 -2.37
C ILE A 40 -54.72 14.64 -3.41
N ALA A 41 -54.33 14.62 -4.68
CA ALA A 41 -55.20 14.37 -5.83
C ALA A 41 -54.50 13.43 -6.83
N PRO A 42 -54.36 12.13 -6.50
CA PRO A 42 -53.55 11.19 -7.29
C PRO A 42 -54.08 11.00 -8.71
N GLU A 43 -55.39 10.89 -8.91
CA GLU A 43 -55.97 10.69 -10.26
C GLU A 43 -55.81 11.91 -11.18
N GLU A 44 -55.97 13.12 -10.64
CA GLU A 44 -55.77 14.35 -11.42
C GLU A 44 -54.30 14.55 -11.74
N SER A 45 -53.44 14.36 -10.74
CA SER A 45 -51.98 14.46 -10.90
C SER A 45 -51.45 13.42 -11.90
N MET A 46 -52.04 12.21 -11.92
CA MET A 46 -51.71 11.19 -12.91
C MET A 46 -52.08 11.62 -14.34
N ARG A 47 -53.26 12.22 -14.53
CA ARG A 47 -53.67 12.78 -15.84
C ARG A 47 -52.72 13.89 -16.30
N GLN A 48 -52.30 14.77 -15.39
CA GLN A 48 -51.34 15.81 -15.70
C GLN A 48 -49.95 15.23 -16.03
N LEU A 49 -49.51 14.20 -15.30
CA LEU A 49 -48.25 13.50 -15.54
C LEU A 49 -48.23 12.84 -16.93
N LEU A 50 -49.34 12.22 -17.35
CA LEU A 50 -49.50 11.62 -18.67
C LEU A 50 -49.45 12.64 -19.82
N ALA A 51 -49.81 13.89 -19.55
CA ALA A 51 -49.80 14.98 -20.53
C ALA A 51 -48.41 15.64 -20.70
N VAL A 52 -47.42 15.29 -19.86
CA VAL A 52 -46.07 15.86 -19.94
C VAL A 52 -45.34 15.39 -21.20
N ASP A 53 -44.80 16.32 -21.99
CA ASP A 53 -43.96 16.00 -23.13
C ASP A 53 -42.58 15.47 -22.67
N THR A 54 -42.49 14.14 -22.58
CA THR A 54 -41.27 13.42 -22.18
C THR A 54 -40.08 13.59 -23.13
N THR A 55 -40.28 14.07 -24.37
CA THR A 55 -39.19 14.30 -25.33
C THR A 55 -38.37 15.54 -24.98
N SER A 56 -39.02 16.50 -24.33
CA SER A 56 -38.41 17.74 -23.86
C SER A 56 -37.56 17.57 -22.59
N LEU A 57 -37.85 16.53 -21.79
CA LEU A 57 -37.18 16.29 -20.50
C LEU A 57 -35.75 15.75 -20.68
N LYS A 58 -34.78 16.38 -20.01
CA LYS A 58 -33.36 15.99 -20.06
C LYS A 58 -32.78 15.79 -18.66
N GLY A 59 -31.81 14.88 -18.56
CA GLY A 59 -31.01 14.69 -17.34
C GLY A 59 -31.86 14.38 -16.11
N ALA A 60 -31.71 15.19 -15.07
CA ALA A 60 -32.35 15.01 -13.76
C ALA A 60 -33.88 15.07 -13.82
N ASP A 61 -34.47 15.94 -14.66
CA ASP A 61 -35.93 16.06 -14.79
C ASP A 61 -36.57 14.80 -15.36
N LYS A 62 -35.89 14.15 -16.32
CA LYS A 62 -36.38 12.90 -16.91
C LYS A 62 -36.42 11.76 -15.90
N VAL A 63 -35.39 11.69 -15.05
CA VAL A 63 -35.31 10.69 -13.99
C VAL A 63 -36.32 10.97 -12.88
N PHE A 64 -36.50 12.24 -12.54
CA PHE A 64 -37.50 12.67 -11.56
C PHE A 64 -38.93 12.37 -12.04
N TYR A 65 -39.21 12.56 -13.32
CA TYR A 65 -40.46 12.11 -13.94
C TYR A 65 -40.69 10.60 -13.79
N TYR A 66 -39.66 9.76 -13.96
CA TYR A 66 -39.81 8.30 -13.72
C TYR A 66 -40.16 7.98 -12.28
N TYR A 67 -39.57 8.69 -11.32
CA TYR A 67 -39.94 8.58 -9.91
C TYR A 67 -41.41 8.95 -9.68
N LEU A 68 -41.86 10.10 -10.21
CA LEU A 68 -43.26 10.53 -10.09
C LEU A 68 -44.22 9.52 -10.71
N TRP A 69 -43.84 8.91 -11.84
CA TRP A 69 -44.64 7.87 -12.47
C TRP A 69 -44.77 6.63 -11.59
N VAL A 70 -43.67 6.16 -10.99
CA VAL A 70 -43.72 5.02 -10.06
C VAL A 70 -44.57 5.35 -8.83
N LYS A 71 -44.43 6.57 -8.27
CA LYS A 71 -45.26 7.04 -7.16
C LYS A 71 -46.74 7.05 -7.55
N ALA A 72 -47.09 7.66 -8.69
CA ALA A 72 -48.45 7.72 -9.19
C ALA A 72 -49.05 6.33 -9.43
N GLN A 73 -48.29 5.42 -10.06
CA GLN A 73 -48.73 4.03 -10.28
C GLN A 73 -49.02 3.28 -8.97
N SER A 74 -48.35 3.64 -7.87
CA SER A 74 -48.62 3.03 -6.56
C SER A 74 -49.85 3.61 -5.84
N LEU A 75 -50.40 4.72 -6.35
CA LEU A 75 -51.56 5.43 -5.80
C LEU A 75 -52.83 5.26 -6.65
N THR A 76 -52.70 4.92 -7.94
CA THR A 76 -53.83 4.80 -8.86
C THR A 76 -53.90 3.42 -9.52
N SER A 77 -55.09 2.82 -9.56
CA SER A 77 -55.33 1.49 -10.14
C SER A 77 -55.17 1.42 -11.66
N ASP A 78 -55.39 2.52 -12.38
CA ASP A 78 -55.45 2.57 -13.86
C ASP A 78 -54.19 3.13 -14.54
N ALA A 79 -53.09 3.27 -13.80
CA ALA A 79 -51.86 3.84 -14.36
C ALA A 79 -51.21 2.91 -15.41
N PRO A 80 -50.87 3.41 -16.61
CA PRO A 80 -50.15 2.61 -17.60
C PRO A 80 -48.80 2.14 -17.07
N GLU A 81 -48.44 0.92 -17.47
CA GLU A 81 -47.28 0.25 -16.94
C GLU A 81 -45.96 0.94 -17.33
N LEU A 82 -45.13 1.26 -16.34
CA LEU A 82 -43.78 1.74 -16.57
C LEU A 82 -42.81 0.57 -16.79
N VAL A 83 -41.91 0.72 -17.76
CA VAL A 83 -40.80 -0.21 -17.99
C VAL A 83 -39.87 -0.23 -16.76
N LEU A 84 -39.57 -1.43 -16.24
CA LEU A 84 -38.78 -1.67 -15.02
C LEU A 84 -37.43 -0.93 -15.01
N ASP A 85 -36.73 -0.90 -16.15
CA ASP A 85 -35.43 -0.22 -16.35
C ASP A 85 -35.45 1.28 -15.97
N LYS A 86 -36.62 1.92 -16.06
CA LYS A 86 -36.77 3.34 -15.69
C LYS A 86 -36.75 3.57 -14.17
N SER A 87 -37.20 2.58 -13.38
CA SER A 87 -37.15 2.65 -11.92
C SER A 87 -35.72 2.51 -11.38
N ASP A 88 -34.89 1.68 -12.02
CA ASP A 88 -33.46 1.51 -11.66
C ASP A 88 -32.65 2.79 -11.92
N GLN A 89 -33.00 3.53 -12.98
CA GLN A 89 -32.40 4.85 -13.26
C GLN A 89 -32.72 5.86 -12.14
N ALA A 90 -33.96 5.87 -11.64
CA ALA A 90 -34.37 6.72 -10.52
C ALA A 90 -33.67 6.34 -9.22
N LEU A 91 -33.61 5.04 -8.90
CA LEU A 91 -32.88 4.54 -7.73
C LEU A 91 -31.39 4.92 -7.77
N SER A 92 -30.74 4.70 -8.92
CA SER A 92 -29.32 5.05 -9.11
C SER A 92 -29.06 6.54 -8.94
N HIS A 93 -29.96 7.38 -9.46
CA HIS A 93 -29.86 8.84 -9.38
C HIS A 93 -30.00 9.34 -7.94
N PHE A 94 -31.03 8.92 -7.21
CA PHE A 94 -31.21 9.36 -5.82
C PHE A 94 -30.16 8.78 -4.87
N THR A 95 -29.63 7.58 -5.15
CA THR A 95 -28.48 7.02 -4.41
C THR A 95 -27.25 7.89 -4.56
N ARG A 96 -26.95 8.37 -5.78
CA ARG A 96 -25.82 9.30 -6.02
C ARG A 96 -26.03 10.64 -5.33
N GLN A 97 -27.27 11.12 -5.28
CA GLN A 97 -27.62 12.37 -4.59
C GLN A 97 -27.72 12.23 -3.06
N LYS A 98 -27.75 10.99 -2.54
CA LYS A 98 -28.00 10.67 -1.13
C LYS A 98 -29.34 11.24 -0.63
N ASP A 99 -30.35 11.25 -1.49
CA ASP A 99 -31.71 11.69 -1.15
C ASP A 99 -32.48 10.54 -0.49
N SER A 100 -32.37 10.41 0.84
CA SER A 100 -32.99 9.33 1.59
C SER A 100 -34.52 9.38 1.55
N VAL A 101 -35.12 10.57 1.47
CA VAL A 101 -36.58 10.73 1.47
C VAL A 101 -37.17 10.16 0.19
N ARG A 102 -36.65 10.56 -0.98
CA ARG A 102 -37.12 10.03 -2.26
C ARG A 102 -36.75 8.58 -2.48
N LEU A 103 -35.60 8.12 -1.95
CA LEU A 103 -35.26 6.69 -1.95
C LEU A 103 -36.28 5.88 -1.14
N CYS A 104 -36.65 6.35 0.05
CA CYS A 104 -37.66 5.71 0.89
C CYS A 104 -39.00 5.62 0.16
N GLN A 105 -39.49 6.74 -0.40
CA GLN A 105 -40.74 6.79 -1.15
C GLN A 105 -40.72 5.90 -2.39
N LEU A 106 -39.64 5.92 -3.16
CA LEU A 106 -39.50 5.11 -4.36
C LEU A 106 -39.52 3.61 -4.02
N HIS A 107 -38.78 3.18 -3.00
CA HIS A 107 -38.80 1.80 -2.55
C HIS A 107 -40.18 1.39 -2.02
N TYR A 108 -40.86 2.23 -1.25
CA TYR A 108 -42.21 1.95 -0.78
C TYR A 108 -43.22 1.80 -1.93
N SER A 109 -43.22 2.73 -2.90
CA SER A 109 -44.07 2.64 -4.09
C SER A 109 -43.79 1.37 -4.91
N LEU A 110 -42.52 0.99 -5.07
CA LEU A 110 -42.15 -0.29 -5.69
C LEU A 110 -42.65 -1.49 -4.87
N GLY A 111 -42.62 -1.40 -3.54
CA GLY A 111 -43.19 -2.39 -2.63
C GLY A 111 -44.67 -2.64 -2.91
N LYS A 112 -45.48 -1.57 -2.97
CA LYS A 112 -46.91 -1.65 -3.30
C LYS A 112 -47.16 -2.25 -4.69
N ILE A 113 -46.42 -1.78 -5.71
CA ILE A 113 -46.57 -2.27 -7.09
C ILE A 113 -46.23 -3.76 -7.18
N TYR A 114 -45.14 -4.20 -6.55
CA TYR A 114 -44.78 -5.62 -6.53
C TYR A 114 -45.79 -6.47 -5.75
N ALA A 115 -46.34 -5.96 -4.64
CA ALA A 115 -47.38 -6.65 -3.88
C ALA A 115 -48.65 -6.85 -4.73
N GLY A 116 -49.12 -5.80 -5.42
CA GLY A 116 -50.28 -5.87 -6.33
C GLY A 116 -50.09 -6.84 -7.50
N ARG A 117 -48.83 -7.12 -7.88
CA ARG A 117 -48.47 -8.10 -8.91
C ARG A 117 -48.16 -9.50 -8.36
N TYR A 118 -48.45 -9.75 -7.09
CA TYR A 118 -48.15 -11.03 -6.41
C TYR A 118 -46.65 -11.37 -6.37
N ALA A 119 -45.76 -10.38 -6.53
CA ALA A 119 -44.31 -10.52 -6.45
C ALA A 119 -43.82 -10.31 -5.00
N PHE A 120 -44.38 -11.06 -4.05
CA PHE A 120 -44.25 -10.81 -2.61
C PHE A 120 -42.82 -10.74 -2.06
N LEU A 121 -41.91 -11.53 -2.61
CA LEU A 121 -40.50 -11.48 -2.17
C LEU A 121 -39.84 -10.15 -2.56
N ARG A 122 -40.11 -9.64 -3.77
CA ARG A 122 -39.62 -8.34 -4.22
C ARG A 122 -40.30 -7.21 -3.45
N ALA A 123 -41.60 -7.35 -3.19
CA ALA A 123 -42.35 -6.39 -2.38
C ALA A 123 -41.74 -6.26 -0.97
N ASN A 124 -41.51 -7.40 -0.29
CA ASN A 124 -40.81 -7.41 1.00
C ASN A 124 -39.39 -6.83 0.89
N GLY A 125 -38.63 -7.18 -0.15
CA GLY A 125 -37.29 -6.60 -0.37
C GLY A 125 -37.32 -5.08 -0.50
N SER A 126 -38.31 -4.55 -1.21
CA SER A 126 -38.55 -3.12 -1.38
C SER A 126 -38.98 -2.44 -0.07
N TYR A 127 -39.92 -3.02 0.68
CA TYR A 127 -40.34 -2.48 1.98
C TYR A 127 -39.19 -2.44 3.00
N ASN A 128 -38.39 -3.52 3.09
CA ASN A 128 -37.19 -3.54 3.93
C ASN A 128 -36.19 -2.43 3.55
N GLN A 129 -36.05 -2.15 2.25
CA GLN A 129 -35.16 -1.10 1.80
C GLN A 129 -35.75 0.30 2.04
N ALA A 130 -37.06 0.47 1.93
CA ALA A 130 -37.75 1.70 2.32
C ALA A 130 -37.55 1.99 3.82
N GLU A 131 -37.73 0.99 4.68
CA GLU A 131 -37.57 1.10 6.14
C GLU A 131 -36.17 1.60 6.53
N ARG A 132 -35.12 1.11 5.84
CA ARG A 132 -33.73 1.57 6.05
C ARG A 132 -33.54 3.07 5.75
N PHE A 133 -34.34 3.64 4.84
CA PHE A 133 -34.24 5.04 4.45
C PHE A 133 -35.29 5.94 5.13
N ALA A 134 -36.30 5.36 5.78
CA ALA A 134 -37.37 6.11 6.46
C ALA A 134 -36.84 7.03 7.58
N GLY A 135 -35.74 6.64 8.23
CA GLY A 135 -35.11 7.44 9.27
C GLY A 135 -36.02 7.61 10.48
N ARG A 136 -36.46 8.86 10.74
CA ARG A 136 -37.43 9.21 11.81
C ARG A 136 -38.83 9.52 11.29
N ASN A 137 -39.11 9.28 10.01
CA ASN A 137 -40.43 9.51 9.46
C ASN A 137 -41.37 8.37 9.91
N LEU A 138 -42.00 8.57 11.07
CA LEU A 138 -42.90 7.59 11.68
C LEU A 138 -44.12 7.28 10.80
N GLY A 139 -44.70 8.28 10.11
CA GLY A 139 -45.82 8.04 9.19
C GLY A 139 -45.44 7.10 8.05
N MET A 140 -44.24 7.28 7.48
CA MET A 140 -43.73 6.38 6.45
C MET A 140 -43.45 4.96 6.99
N LEU A 141 -42.98 4.85 8.24
CA LEU A 141 -42.81 3.54 8.88
C LEU A 141 -44.15 2.84 9.12
N PHE A 142 -45.19 3.59 9.52
CA PHE A 142 -46.56 3.08 9.61
C PHE A 142 -47.00 2.49 8.27
N ASP A 143 -46.90 3.26 7.19
CA ASP A 143 -47.29 2.83 5.85
C ASP A 143 -46.55 1.57 5.40
N ILE A 144 -45.25 1.49 5.70
CA ILE A 144 -44.42 0.31 5.39
C ILE A 144 -44.92 -0.91 6.17
N LYS A 145 -45.25 -0.78 7.46
CA LYS A 145 -45.73 -1.89 8.29
C LYS A 145 -47.10 -2.39 7.86
N VAL A 146 -48.02 -1.48 7.50
CA VAL A 146 -49.31 -1.85 6.88
C VAL A 146 -49.07 -2.55 5.54
N GLY A 147 -48.15 -2.05 4.72
CA GLY A 147 -47.74 -2.69 3.47
C GLY A 147 -47.20 -4.12 3.66
N GLU A 148 -46.35 -4.36 4.65
CA GLU A 148 -45.84 -5.70 5.00
C GLU A 148 -46.96 -6.61 5.51
N ALA A 149 -47.87 -6.08 6.35
CA ALA A 149 -49.02 -6.82 6.86
C ALA A 149 -49.91 -7.34 5.72
N SER A 150 -50.19 -6.53 4.70
CA SER A 150 -50.99 -6.94 3.53
C SER A 150 -50.39 -8.15 2.78
N ILE A 151 -49.05 -8.25 2.73
CA ILE A 151 -48.35 -9.39 2.12
C ILE A 151 -48.53 -10.63 2.99
N TYR A 152 -48.41 -10.49 4.31
CA TYR A 152 -48.61 -11.62 5.23
C TYR A 152 -50.06 -12.09 5.25
N HIS A 153 -51.02 -11.17 5.15
CA HIS A 153 -52.44 -11.48 5.00
C HIS A 153 -52.70 -12.37 3.79
N PHE A 154 -52.20 -11.96 2.63
CA PHE A 154 -52.37 -12.75 1.40
C PHE A 154 -51.74 -14.14 1.52
N LYS A 155 -50.62 -14.26 2.24
CA LYS A 155 -49.93 -15.52 2.50
C LYS A 155 -50.53 -16.32 3.66
N MET A 156 -51.62 -15.85 4.27
CA MET A 156 -52.26 -16.44 5.45
C MET A 156 -51.30 -16.62 6.64
N MET A 157 -50.31 -15.74 6.75
CA MET A 157 -49.32 -15.73 7.83
C MET A 157 -49.77 -14.80 8.96
N TYR A 158 -50.93 -15.11 9.56
CA TYR A 158 -51.64 -14.23 10.51
C TYR A 158 -50.80 -13.76 11.70
N GLY A 159 -49.91 -14.60 12.24
CA GLY A 159 -49.03 -14.17 13.34
C GLY A 159 -47.99 -13.12 12.95
N MET A 160 -47.53 -13.12 11.69
CA MET A 160 -46.61 -12.10 11.18
C MET A 160 -47.36 -10.82 10.80
N GLU A 161 -48.55 -10.97 10.23
CA GLU A 161 -49.47 -9.86 9.96
C GLU A 161 -49.82 -9.10 11.25
N GLU A 162 -50.25 -9.82 12.29
CA GLU A 162 -50.58 -9.25 13.59
C GLU A 162 -49.41 -8.45 14.16
N LYS A 163 -48.20 -9.00 14.11
CA LYS A 163 -47.00 -8.32 14.59
C LYS A 163 -46.72 -7.01 13.84
N CYS A 164 -46.88 -6.99 12.51
CA CYS A 164 -46.70 -5.77 11.72
C CYS A 164 -47.78 -4.74 12.06
N LEU A 165 -49.04 -5.16 12.22
CA LEU A 165 -50.15 -4.26 12.54
C LEU A 165 -50.08 -3.71 13.98
N GLU A 166 -49.59 -4.50 14.94
CA GLU A 166 -49.30 -4.02 16.29
C GLU A 166 -48.19 -2.97 16.28
N GLN A 167 -47.12 -3.18 15.50
CA GLN A 167 -46.09 -2.17 15.30
C GLN A 167 -46.64 -0.89 14.65
N ALA A 168 -47.51 -1.01 13.64
CA ALA A 168 -48.18 0.14 13.04
C ALA A 168 -49.05 0.88 14.07
N LEU A 169 -49.80 0.16 14.90
CA LEU A 169 -50.61 0.74 15.97
C LEU A 169 -49.76 1.46 17.02
N ASP A 170 -48.63 0.88 17.42
CA ASP A 170 -47.68 1.51 18.35
C ASP A 170 -47.12 2.82 17.79
N ILE A 171 -46.73 2.83 16.50
CA ILE A 171 -46.27 4.02 15.79
C ILE A 171 -47.37 5.08 15.73
N ALA A 172 -48.61 4.69 15.41
CA ALA A 172 -49.75 5.60 15.34
C ALA A 172 -50.07 6.22 16.71
N ASN A 173 -49.95 5.45 17.80
CA ASN A 173 -50.09 5.96 19.16
C ASN A 173 -48.95 6.92 19.54
N GLU A 174 -47.71 6.64 19.11
CA GLU A 174 -46.57 7.55 19.34
C GLU A 174 -46.76 8.89 18.61
N LEU A 175 -47.38 8.87 17.43
CA LEU A 175 -47.74 10.06 16.66
C LEU A 175 -48.94 10.83 17.21
N ASP A 176 -49.73 10.23 18.12
CA ASP A 176 -51.03 10.73 18.60
C ASP A 176 -52.00 11.10 17.44
N ASP A 177 -51.90 10.35 16.33
CA ASP A 177 -52.72 10.59 15.14
C ASP A 177 -53.96 9.68 15.15
N SER A 178 -55.10 10.28 15.52
CA SER A 178 -56.39 9.59 15.56
C SER A 178 -56.79 8.88 14.25
N THR A 179 -56.34 9.38 13.09
CA THR A 179 -56.65 8.79 11.79
C THR A 179 -55.83 7.52 11.57
N LEU A 180 -54.52 7.57 11.83
CA LEU A 180 -53.65 6.39 11.73
C LEU A 180 -53.99 5.32 12.79
N ILE A 181 -54.38 5.73 14.00
CA ILE A 181 -54.85 4.80 15.02
C ILE A 181 -56.12 4.09 14.56
N ALA A 182 -57.06 4.82 13.94
CA ALA A 182 -58.29 4.25 13.41
C ALA A 182 -58.00 3.27 12.26
N GLU A 183 -57.06 3.60 11.38
CA GLU A 183 -56.61 2.76 10.28
C GLU A 183 -55.96 1.46 10.77
N ALA A 184 -55.01 1.52 11.71
CA ALA A 184 -54.42 0.32 12.28
C ALA A 184 -55.45 -0.57 13.00
N LEU A 185 -56.44 0.04 13.68
CA LEU A 185 -57.53 -0.71 14.30
C LEU A 185 -58.44 -1.39 13.27
N HIS A 186 -58.65 -0.76 12.12
CA HIS A 186 -59.41 -1.32 10.99
C HIS A 186 -58.68 -2.50 10.35
N GLU A 187 -57.39 -2.36 10.06
CA GLU A 187 -56.56 -3.45 9.53
C GLU A 187 -56.51 -4.64 10.50
N LEU A 188 -56.36 -4.39 11.80
CA LEU A 188 -56.47 -5.45 12.82
C LEU A 188 -57.87 -6.09 12.86
N ALA A 189 -58.92 -5.36 12.51
CA ALA A 189 -60.26 -5.92 12.43
C ALA A 189 -60.43 -6.82 11.19
N GLU A 190 -59.88 -6.44 10.04
CA GLU A 190 -59.86 -7.30 8.84
C GLU A 190 -59.12 -8.62 9.12
N LEU A 191 -57.97 -8.58 9.81
CA LEU A 191 -57.30 -9.78 10.30
C LEU A 191 -58.24 -10.65 11.15
N ARG A 192 -58.95 -10.05 12.13
CA ARG A 192 -59.91 -10.82 12.95
C ARG A 192 -61.09 -11.37 12.16
N ILE A 193 -61.54 -10.68 11.10
CA ILE A 193 -62.56 -11.20 10.18
C ILE A 193 -62.02 -12.43 9.45
N ALA A 194 -60.77 -12.40 8.96
CA ALA A 194 -60.12 -13.55 8.32
C ALA A 194 -59.98 -14.75 9.28
N GLU A 195 -59.69 -14.50 10.56
CA GLU A 195 -59.69 -15.50 11.63
C GLU A 195 -61.10 -15.95 12.08
N LYS A 196 -62.16 -15.36 11.53
CA LYS A 196 -63.58 -15.55 11.92
C LYS A 196 -63.89 -15.14 13.36
N ASN A 197 -63.05 -14.32 13.97
CA ASN A 197 -63.25 -13.75 15.30
C ASN A 197 -64.06 -12.44 15.22
N TYR A 198 -65.33 -12.56 14.81
CA TYR A 198 -66.21 -11.45 14.48
C TYR A 198 -66.49 -10.50 15.66
N GLU A 199 -66.59 -11.03 16.88
CA GLU A 199 -66.79 -10.22 18.09
C GLU A 199 -65.59 -9.28 18.33
N SER A 200 -64.37 -9.78 18.14
CA SER A 200 -63.16 -8.96 18.29
C SER A 200 -62.97 -7.97 17.15
N ALA A 201 -63.38 -8.32 15.93
CA ALA A 201 -63.41 -7.40 14.80
C ALA A 201 -64.39 -6.25 15.03
N GLY A 202 -65.63 -6.56 15.43
CA GLY A 202 -66.67 -5.57 15.69
C GLY A 202 -66.28 -4.55 16.77
N ARG A 203 -65.62 -4.99 17.86
CA ARG A 203 -65.09 -4.09 18.89
C ARG A 203 -64.03 -3.13 18.35
N ARG A 204 -63.09 -3.62 17.52
CA ARG A 204 -62.03 -2.80 16.93
C ARG A 204 -62.59 -1.78 15.94
N LEU A 205 -63.49 -2.19 15.05
CA LEU A 205 -64.19 -1.29 14.11
C LEU A 205 -64.99 -0.21 14.83
N SER A 206 -65.73 -0.58 15.88
CA SER A 206 -66.50 0.37 16.67
C SER A 206 -65.59 1.40 17.35
N LYS A 207 -64.44 0.95 17.88
CA LYS A 207 -63.42 1.84 18.44
C LYS A 207 -62.83 2.76 17.38
N ALA A 208 -62.46 2.23 16.21
CA ALA A 208 -61.93 3.02 15.10
C ALA A 208 -62.92 4.12 14.68
N LEU A 209 -64.19 3.80 14.50
CA LEU A 209 -65.23 4.78 14.15
C LEU A 209 -65.47 5.85 15.23
N SER A 210 -65.24 5.52 16.51
CA SER A 210 -65.44 6.46 17.62
C SER A 210 -64.36 7.54 17.71
N ILE A 211 -63.15 7.24 17.24
CA ILE A 211 -62.00 8.16 17.26
C ILE A 211 -61.78 8.85 15.91
N LEU A 212 -62.29 8.27 14.82
CA LEU A 212 -62.10 8.79 13.48
C LEU A 212 -62.79 10.17 13.29
N PRO A 213 -62.05 11.20 12.81
CA PRO A 213 -62.60 12.52 12.54
C PRO A 213 -63.82 12.49 11.62
N GLN A 214 -64.75 13.43 11.83
CA GLN A 214 -66.01 13.47 11.05
C GLN A 214 -65.80 13.79 9.58
N GLN A 215 -64.70 14.49 9.21
CA GLN A 215 -64.42 14.82 7.81
C GLN A 215 -63.97 13.60 6.97
N ASN A 216 -63.55 12.49 7.60
CA ASN A 216 -63.03 11.30 6.91
C ASN A 216 -64.18 10.38 6.43
N SER A 217 -65.00 10.86 5.49
CA SER A 217 -66.17 10.13 5.00
C SER A 217 -65.83 8.79 4.35
N LEU A 218 -64.71 8.70 3.63
CA LEU A 218 -64.27 7.47 2.94
C LEU A 218 -63.94 6.35 3.94
N ALA A 219 -63.07 6.62 4.92
CA ALA A 219 -62.75 5.64 5.96
C ALA A 219 -63.98 5.25 6.80
N ARG A 220 -64.88 6.21 7.07
CA ARG A 220 -66.18 5.91 7.71
C ARG A 220 -67.01 4.95 6.88
N ALA A 221 -67.06 5.15 5.56
CA ALA A 221 -67.80 4.26 4.67
C ALA A 221 -67.24 2.83 4.72
N GLU A 222 -65.91 2.69 4.60
CA GLU A 222 -65.21 1.41 4.68
C GLU A 222 -65.47 0.68 6.00
N TYR A 223 -65.32 1.35 7.15
CA TYR A 223 -65.48 0.69 8.45
C TYR A 223 -66.93 0.27 8.70
N ASN A 224 -67.91 1.04 8.19
CA ASN A 224 -69.31 0.65 8.25
C ASN A 224 -69.61 -0.53 7.32
N LYS A 225 -69.00 -0.60 6.13
CA LYS A 225 -69.10 -1.76 5.23
C LYS A 225 -68.61 -3.03 5.94
N ASP A 226 -67.47 -2.96 6.63
CA ASP A 226 -66.91 -4.11 7.34
C ASP A 226 -67.69 -4.46 8.61
N LEU A 227 -68.28 -3.48 9.31
CA LEU A 227 -69.27 -3.76 10.36
C LEU A 227 -70.51 -4.46 9.80
N GLY A 228 -70.95 -4.09 8.60
CA GLY A 228 -72.00 -4.78 7.88
C GLY A 228 -71.64 -6.25 7.59
N ARG A 229 -70.40 -6.52 7.15
CA ARG A 229 -69.87 -7.89 6.97
C ARG A 229 -69.85 -8.68 8.29
N VAL A 230 -69.37 -8.07 9.37
CA VAL A 230 -69.36 -8.67 10.72
C VAL A 230 -70.77 -9.00 11.21
N CYS A 231 -71.72 -8.08 11.04
CA CYS A 231 -73.12 -8.29 11.42
C CYS A 231 -73.78 -9.40 10.58
N LEU A 232 -73.49 -9.45 9.27
CA LEU A 232 -73.97 -10.52 8.40
C LEU A 232 -73.43 -11.88 8.84
N ALA A 233 -72.15 -11.97 9.18
CA ALA A 233 -71.53 -13.21 9.65
C ALA A 233 -72.02 -13.67 11.03
N THR A 234 -72.50 -12.74 11.86
CA THR A 234 -73.10 -13.00 13.19
C THR A 234 -74.63 -13.09 13.16
N GLU A 235 -75.23 -13.19 11.96
CA GLU A 235 -76.68 -13.30 11.70
C GLU A 235 -77.54 -12.13 12.22
N ARG A 236 -76.92 -10.97 12.49
CA ARG A 236 -77.61 -9.72 12.85
C ARG A 236 -78.03 -8.97 11.58
N LEU A 237 -79.00 -9.52 10.85
CA LEU A 237 -79.34 -9.08 9.49
C LEU A 237 -79.82 -7.62 9.41
N ASP A 238 -80.63 -7.15 10.35
CA ASP A 238 -81.11 -5.75 10.36
C ASP A 238 -79.96 -4.76 10.60
N SER A 239 -79.06 -5.07 11.53
CA SER A 239 -77.85 -4.27 11.77
C SER A 239 -76.93 -4.29 10.56
N ALA A 240 -76.78 -5.45 9.91
CA ALA A 240 -75.98 -5.58 8.69
C ALA A 240 -76.49 -4.66 7.57
N LEU A 241 -77.82 -4.63 7.38
CA LEU A 241 -78.45 -3.76 6.38
C LEU A 241 -78.27 -2.28 6.73
N SER A 242 -78.48 -1.92 8.00
CA SER A 242 -78.30 -0.53 8.47
C SER A 242 -76.87 -0.04 8.26
N TYR A 243 -75.86 -0.84 8.61
CA TYR A 243 -74.46 -0.47 8.40
C TYR A 243 -74.10 -0.39 6.91
N ALA A 244 -74.63 -1.28 6.07
CA ALA A 244 -74.44 -1.20 4.62
C ALA A 244 -75.07 0.06 4.02
N ASP A 245 -76.22 0.51 4.53
CA ASP A 245 -76.86 1.76 4.10
C ASP A 245 -76.06 3.00 4.53
N ILE A 246 -75.51 3.00 5.76
CA ILE A 246 -74.60 4.07 6.22
C ILE A 246 -73.32 4.12 5.38
N ALA A 247 -72.78 2.96 5.01
CA ALA A 247 -71.61 2.87 4.13
C ALA A 247 -71.90 3.53 2.78
N LEU A 248 -73.03 3.20 2.14
CA LEU A 248 -73.45 3.79 0.86
C LEU A 248 -73.67 5.31 0.91
N GLN A 249 -74.11 5.85 2.05
CA GLN A 249 -74.29 7.30 2.20
C GLN A 249 -72.97 8.08 2.22
N ASN A 250 -71.89 7.43 2.69
CA ASN A 250 -70.58 8.06 2.87
C ASN A 250 -69.58 7.70 1.76
N GLY A 251 -69.85 6.64 0.99
CA GLY A 251 -69.05 6.20 -0.15
C GLY A 251 -69.20 7.12 -1.36
N GLN A 252 -68.11 7.35 -2.08
CA GLN A 252 -68.07 8.29 -3.21
C GLN A 252 -67.71 7.66 -4.55
N SER A 253 -67.10 6.46 -4.57
CA SER A 253 -66.69 5.79 -5.81
C SER A 253 -67.71 4.77 -6.29
N THR A 254 -67.80 4.61 -7.61
CA THR A 254 -68.66 3.62 -8.26
C THR A 254 -68.29 2.19 -7.85
N GLU A 255 -67.00 1.90 -7.71
CA GLU A 255 -66.49 0.60 -7.26
C GLU A 255 -66.93 0.30 -5.82
N PHE A 256 -66.83 1.28 -4.92
CA PHE A 256 -67.29 1.11 -3.54
C PHE A 256 -68.80 0.88 -3.45
N GLU A 257 -69.59 1.58 -4.26
CA GLU A 257 -71.04 1.36 -4.35
C GLU A 257 -71.34 -0.09 -4.77
N GLN A 258 -70.60 -0.63 -5.74
CA GLN A 258 -70.73 -2.01 -6.20
C GLN A 258 -70.44 -3.01 -5.08
N THR A 259 -69.33 -2.85 -4.35
CA THR A 259 -69.00 -3.74 -3.23
C THR A 259 -70.09 -3.70 -2.15
N CYS A 260 -70.64 -2.51 -1.85
CA CYS A 260 -71.76 -2.37 -0.91
C CYS A 260 -73.05 -3.02 -1.44
N ASN A 261 -73.34 -2.91 -2.74
CA ASN A 261 -74.48 -3.57 -3.37
C ASN A 261 -74.36 -5.10 -3.29
N ILE A 262 -73.16 -5.66 -3.48
CA ILE A 262 -72.89 -7.09 -3.29
C ILE A 262 -73.14 -7.49 -1.83
N LEU A 263 -72.66 -6.70 -0.86
CA LEU A 263 -72.93 -6.93 0.57
C LEU A 263 -74.44 -6.95 0.86
N LYS A 264 -75.19 -5.97 0.37
CA LYS A 264 -76.66 -5.91 0.52
C LYS A 264 -77.36 -7.07 -0.17
N GLY A 265 -76.89 -7.50 -1.34
CA GLY A 265 -77.37 -8.70 -2.02
C GLY A 265 -77.20 -9.95 -1.14
N ASN A 266 -76.06 -10.09 -0.46
CA ASN A 266 -75.81 -11.19 0.47
C ASN A 266 -76.72 -11.14 1.70
N ILE A 267 -76.97 -9.94 2.23
CA ILE A 267 -77.89 -9.74 3.36
C ILE A 267 -79.30 -10.16 2.94
N TYR A 268 -79.79 -9.70 1.78
CA TYR A 268 -81.10 -10.09 1.27
C TYR A 268 -81.23 -11.57 0.97
N LEU A 269 -80.18 -12.21 0.46
CA LEU A 269 -80.14 -13.66 0.30
C LEU A 269 -80.38 -14.37 1.63
N LYS A 270 -79.67 -13.96 2.70
CA LYS A 270 -79.84 -14.49 4.07
C LYS A 270 -81.21 -14.19 4.68
N MET A 271 -81.85 -13.08 4.28
CA MET A 271 -83.22 -12.75 4.67
C MET A 271 -84.29 -13.50 3.86
N HIS A 272 -83.91 -14.40 2.93
CA HIS A 272 -84.80 -15.05 1.97
C HIS A 272 -85.57 -14.07 1.05
N ARG A 273 -85.03 -12.86 0.83
CA ARG A 273 -85.57 -11.87 -0.11
C ARG A 273 -84.93 -12.06 -1.50
N LEU A 274 -85.17 -13.22 -2.10
CA LEU A 274 -84.47 -13.68 -3.31
C LEU A 274 -84.56 -12.67 -4.47
N LYS A 275 -85.75 -12.14 -4.77
CA LYS A 275 -85.93 -11.15 -5.86
C LYS A 275 -85.17 -9.83 -5.65
N ASP A 276 -84.99 -9.41 -4.40
CA ASP A 276 -84.25 -8.19 -4.09
C ASP A 276 -82.74 -8.44 -4.18
N ALA A 277 -82.29 -9.62 -3.72
CA ALA A 277 -80.91 -10.06 -3.85
C ALA A 277 -80.48 -10.18 -5.32
N GLU A 278 -81.29 -10.85 -6.14
CA GLU A 278 -81.02 -11.01 -7.58
C GLU A 278 -80.90 -9.66 -8.29
N ARG A 279 -81.81 -8.72 -8.01
CA ARG A 279 -81.78 -7.38 -8.60
C ARG A 279 -80.50 -6.61 -8.26
N LEU A 280 -80.04 -6.71 -7.00
CA LEU A 280 -78.80 -6.06 -6.58
C LEU A 280 -77.57 -6.72 -7.20
N PHE A 281 -77.55 -8.05 -7.30
CA PHE A 281 -76.45 -8.79 -7.91
C PHE A 281 -76.32 -8.53 -9.41
N LEU A 282 -77.43 -8.39 -10.13
CA LEU A 282 -77.44 -8.09 -11.56
C LEU A 282 -77.17 -6.60 -11.87
N LYS A 283 -77.24 -5.72 -10.86
CA LYS A 283 -76.96 -4.31 -11.03
C LYS A 283 -75.48 -4.11 -11.35
N ASP A 284 -75.19 -3.51 -12.50
CA ASP A 284 -73.83 -3.18 -12.94
C ASP A 284 -72.85 -4.37 -13.01
N ILE A 285 -73.36 -5.59 -13.19
CA ILE A 285 -72.55 -6.82 -13.19
C ILE A 285 -71.41 -6.79 -14.22
N ASP A 286 -71.60 -6.10 -15.35
CA ASP A 286 -70.61 -5.97 -16.41
C ASP A 286 -69.38 -5.15 -15.98
N ARG A 287 -69.55 -4.25 -15.02
CA ARG A 287 -68.50 -3.37 -14.49
C ARG A 287 -67.70 -3.98 -13.35
N LEU A 288 -68.18 -5.07 -12.76
CA LEU A 288 -67.50 -5.77 -11.68
C LEU A 288 -66.15 -6.36 -12.13
N SER A 289 -65.21 -6.44 -11.19
CA SER A 289 -63.95 -7.15 -11.40
C SER A 289 -64.21 -8.64 -11.67
N LEU A 290 -63.24 -9.33 -12.29
CA LEU A 290 -63.40 -10.76 -12.61
C LEU A 290 -63.62 -11.61 -11.34
N ARG A 291 -63.01 -11.22 -10.21
CA ARG A 291 -63.19 -11.84 -8.89
C ARG A 291 -64.61 -11.64 -8.36
N GLU A 292 -65.13 -10.42 -8.42
CA GLU A 292 -66.50 -10.13 -7.99
C GLU A 292 -67.54 -10.80 -8.89
N LYS A 293 -67.33 -10.82 -10.22
CA LYS A 293 -68.19 -11.55 -11.17
C LYS A 293 -68.28 -13.02 -10.81
N GLN A 294 -67.15 -13.66 -10.50
CA GLN A 294 -67.11 -15.06 -10.08
C GLN A 294 -67.99 -15.31 -8.84
N ASP A 295 -67.85 -14.48 -7.80
CA ASP A 295 -68.62 -14.57 -6.55
C ASP A 295 -70.11 -14.29 -6.78
N VAL A 296 -70.45 -13.22 -7.49
CA VAL A 296 -71.84 -12.85 -7.79
C VAL A 296 -72.54 -13.93 -8.62
N TYR A 297 -71.91 -14.45 -9.69
CA TYR A 297 -72.48 -15.53 -10.48
C TYR A 297 -72.68 -16.81 -9.66
N HIS A 298 -71.77 -17.12 -8.74
CA HIS A 298 -71.95 -18.25 -7.83
C HIS A 298 -73.18 -18.06 -6.94
N LYS A 299 -73.37 -16.87 -6.38
CA LYS A 299 -74.51 -16.54 -5.52
C LYS A 299 -75.83 -16.55 -6.26
N ILE A 300 -75.89 -16.02 -7.48
CA ILE A 300 -77.08 -16.10 -8.33
C ILE A 300 -77.40 -17.57 -8.66
N SER A 301 -76.40 -18.41 -8.92
CA SER A 301 -76.60 -19.85 -9.14
C SER A 301 -77.25 -20.53 -7.93
N LEU A 302 -76.77 -20.25 -6.71
CA LEU A 302 -77.36 -20.76 -5.48
C LEU A 302 -78.79 -20.28 -5.28
N LEU A 303 -79.05 -18.99 -5.53
CA LEU A 303 -80.38 -18.39 -5.49
C LEU A 303 -81.35 -19.08 -6.45
N LYS A 304 -80.95 -19.28 -7.71
CA LYS A 304 -81.79 -19.94 -8.73
C LYS A 304 -82.07 -21.39 -8.40
N LYS A 305 -81.12 -22.07 -7.75
CA LYS A 305 -81.32 -23.41 -7.21
C LYS A 305 -82.39 -23.43 -6.11
N GLU A 306 -82.42 -22.44 -5.21
CA GLU A 306 -83.47 -22.30 -4.20
C GLU A 306 -84.85 -22.01 -4.82
N GLU A 307 -84.88 -21.26 -5.93
CA GLU A 307 -86.10 -21.01 -6.72
C GLU A 307 -86.56 -22.23 -7.56
N ASN A 308 -85.82 -23.35 -7.52
CA ASN A 308 -86.00 -24.53 -8.37
C ASN A 308 -85.84 -24.28 -9.88
N ASP A 309 -85.24 -23.16 -10.28
CA ASP A 309 -84.82 -22.89 -11.67
C ASP A 309 -83.43 -23.49 -11.90
N PHE A 310 -83.40 -24.81 -12.04
CA PHE A 310 -82.15 -25.54 -12.24
C PHE A 310 -81.43 -25.17 -13.54
N ARG A 311 -82.15 -24.69 -14.57
CA ARG A 311 -81.55 -24.29 -15.83
C ARG A 311 -80.74 -23.01 -15.65
N ALA A 312 -81.35 -21.97 -15.09
CA ALA A 312 -80.64 -20.73 -14.80
C ALA A 312 -79.52 -20.95 -13.78
N ALA A 313 -79.74 -21.82 -12.78
CA ALA A 313 -78.72 -22.17 -11.81
C ALA A 313 -77.46 -22.76 -12.47
N CYS A 314 -77.61 -23.68 -13.42
CA CYS A 314 -76.49 -24.24 -14.18
C CYS A 314 -75.80 -23.18 -15.05
N GLU A 315 -76.56 -22.35 -15.78
CA GLU A 315 -75.99 -21.29 -16.64
C GLU A 315 -75.12 -20.30 -15.83
N TYR A 316 -75.57 -19.88 -14.65
CA TYR A 316 -74.79 -19.00 -13.77
C TYR A 316 -73.62 -19.73 -13.09
N ALA A 317 -73.74 -21.02 -12.80
CA ALA A 317 -72.61 -21.81 -12.30
C ALA A 317 -71.48 -21.89 -13.35
N GLU A 318 -71.83 -22.13 -14.61
CA GLU A 318 -70.87 -22.15 -15.73
C GLU A 318 -70.17 -20.80 -15.89
N LYS A 319 -70.91 -19.68 -15.80
CA LYS A 319 -70.31 -18.33 -15.82
C LYS A 319 -69.34 -18.12 -14.66
N SER A 320 -69.69 -18.57 -13.45
CA SER A 320 -68.80 -18.48 -12.29
C SER A 320 -67.52 -19.31 -12.49
N ILE A 321 -67.66 -20.54 -13.00
CA ILE A 321 -66.54 -21.44 -13.32
C ILE A 321 -65.63 -20.80 -14.38
N ALA A 322 -66.19 -20.25 -15.46
CA ALA A 322 -65.41 -19.56 -16.49
C ALA A 322 -64.61 -18.37 -15.92
N CYS A 323 -65.21 -17.60 -15.01
CA CYS A 323 -64.50 -16.51 -14.34
C CYS A 323 -63.36 -17.05 -13.45
N ARG A 324 -63.59 -18.13 -12.70
CA ARG A 324 -62.57 -18.78 -11.86
C ARG A 324 -61.41 -19.30 -12.72
N ASP A 325 -61.70 -20.01 -13.80
CA ASP A 325 -60.69 -20.61 -14.67
C ASP A 325 -59.82 -19.51 -15.32
N SER A 326 -60.42 -18.37 -15.69
CA SER A 326 -59.68 -17.19 -16.17
C SER A 326 -58.80 -16.57 -15.08
N LEU A 327 -59.30 -16.45 -13.84
CA LEU A 327 -58.49 -15.96 -12.70
C LEU A 327 -57.30 -16.89 -12.41
N GLU A 328 -57.50 -18.21 -12.46
CA GLU A 328 -56.41 -19.17 -12.26
C GLU A 328 -55.36 -19.08 -13.37
N ALA A 329 -55.79 -18.90 -14.63
CA ALA A 329 -54.88 -18.70 -15.76
C ALA A 329 -54.04 -17.42 -15.58
N ASP A 330 -54.66 -16.30 -15.21
CA ASP A 330 -53.98 -15.02 -14.96
C ASP A 330 -53.00 -15.12 -13.80
N ASN A 331 -53.45 -15.69 -12.67
CA ASN A 331 -52.60 -15.88 -11.49
C ASN A 331 -51.39 -16.78 -11.79
N LYS A 332 -51.59 -17.86 -12.56
CA LYS A 332 -50.52 -18.77 -12.95
C LYS A 332 -49.53 -18.10 -13.90
N ALA A 333 -50.00 -17.31 -14.86
CA ALA A 333 -49.14 -16.52 -15.74
C ALA A 333 -48.31 -15.49 -14.95
N GLY A 334 -48.94 -14.78 -14.01
CA GLY A 334 -48.26 -13.85 -13.11
C GLY A 334 -47.20 -14.52 -12.23
N TYR A 335 -47.55 -15.66 -11.62
CA TYR A 335 -46.62 -16.43 -10.78
C TYR A 335 -45.41 -16.95 -11.56
N ILE A 336 -45.62 -17.52 -12.75
CA ILE A 336 -44.53 -18.02 -13.60
C ILE A 336 -43.63 -16.86 -14.07
N SER A 337 -44.22 -15.74 -14.50
CA SER A 337 -43.47 -14.55 -14.89
C SER A 337 -42.60 -14.02 -13.75
N ASN A 338 -43.16 -13.90 -12.55
CA ASN A 338 -42.44 -13.47 -11.36
C ASN A 338 -41.35 -14.45 -10.93
N MET A 339 -41.61 -15.76 -11.02
CA MET A 339 -40.63 -16.80 -10.72
C MET A 339 -39.45 -16.76 -11.71
N ASN A 340 -39.73 -16.60 -13.01
CA ASN A 340 -38.70 -16.48 -14.04
C ASN A 340 -37.89 -15.21 -13.87
N ALA A 341 -38.55 -14.07 -13.64
CA ALA A 341 -37.89 -12.80 -13.38
C ALA A 341 -37.04 -12.85 -12.09
N PHE A 342 -37.49 -13.58 -11.07
CA PHE A 342 -36.73 -13.82 -9.84
C PHE A 342 -35.48 -14.67 -10.12
N GLN A 343 -35.62 -15.80 -10.79
CA GLN A 343 -34.50 -16.66 -11.15
C GLN A 343 -33.45 -15.90 -11.97
N GLU A 344 -33.90 -15.04 -12.89
CA GLU A 344 -32.99 -14.24 -13.69
C GLU A 344 -32.28 -13.16 -12.86
N HIS A 345 -33.00 -12.47 -11.97
CA HIS A 345 -32.39 -11.49 -11.06
C HIS A 345 -31.38 -12.15 -10.10
N GLU A 346 -31.70 -13.31 -9.52
CA GLU A 346 -30.72 -14.06 -8.71
C GLU A 346 -29.50 -14.48 -9.52
N ARG A 347 -29.69 -14.95 -10.76
CA ARG A 347 -28.56 -15.30 -11.64
C ARG A 347 -27.69 -14.08 -11.91
N GLN A 348 -28.28 -12.92 -12.16
CA GLN A 348 -27.55 -11.66 -12.37
C GLN A 348 -26.78 -11.25 -11.11
N GLN A 349 -27.39 -11.28 -9.93
CA GLN A 349 -26.71 -11.00 -8.67
C GLN A 349 -25.54 -11.96 -8.43
N ARG A 350 -25.72 -13.26 -8.67
CA ARG A 350 -24.63 -14.24 -8.58
C ARG A 350 -23.53 -14.00 -9.60
N ARG A 351 -23.84 -13.45 -10.79
CA ARG A 351 -22.84 -13.05 -11.80
C ARG A 351 -22.05 -11.83 -11.32
N ILE A 352 -22.71 -10.82 -10.76
CA ILE A 352 -22.06 -9.62 -10.21
C ILE A 352 -21.13 -9.99 -9.05
N VAL A 353 -21.61 -10.81 -8.11
CA VAL A 353 -20.78 -11.28 -6.98
C VAL A 353 -19.57 -12.06 -7.48
N ARG A 354 -19.73 -12.96 -8.46
CA ARG A 354 -18.59 -13.67 -9.08
C ARG A 354 -17.60 -12.72 -9.72
N MET A 355 -18.08 -11.77 -10.52
CA MET A 355 -17.24 -10.78 -11.20
C MET A 355 -16.46 -9.91 -10.20
N ASN A 356 -17.11 -9.48 -9.10
CA ASN A 356 -16.44 -8.73 -8.04
C ASN A 356 -15.38 -9.57 -7.32
N LEU A 357 -15.62 -10.87 -7.15
CA LEU A 357 -14.66 -11.79 -6.53
C LEU A 357 -13.45 -12.03 -7.45
N GLU A 358 -13.69 -12.22 -8.76
CA GLU A 358 -12.64 -12.29 -9.77
C GLU A 358 -11.80 -11.00 -9.83
N LEU A 359 -12.44 -9.83 -9.77
CA LEU A 359 -11.74 -8.53 -9.71
C LEU A 359 -10.88 -8.43 -8.44
N SER A 360 -11.40 -8.85 -7.28
CA SER A 360 -10.64 -8.86 -6.02
C SER A 360 -9.43 -9.81 -6.08
N GLU A 361 -9.59 -11.00 -6.70
CA GLU A 361 -8.47 -11.91 -6.90
C GLU A 361 -7.42 -11.33 -7.86
N GLN A 362 -7.85 -10.64 -8.92
CA GLN A 362 -6.94 -9.95 -9.84
C GLN A 362 -6.14 -8.87 -9.11
N GLU A 363 -6.78 -8.02 -8.30
CA GLU A 363 -6.09 -7.02 -7.48
C GLU A 363 -5.03 -7.67 -6.57
N LEU A 364 -5.40 -8.77 -5.88
CA LEU A 364 -4.46 -9.51 -5.02
C LEU A 364 -3.28 -10.09 -5.81
N SER A 365 -3.50 -10.54 -7.05
CA SER A 365 -2.45 -11.05 -7.93
C SER A 365 -1.45 -9.96 -8.33
N TYR A 366 -1.91 -8.74 -8.59
CA TYR A 366 -1.04 -7.59 -8.87
C TYR A 366 -0.16 -7.23 -7.67
N TYR A 367 -0.73 -7.23 -6.45
CA TYR A 367 0.05 -6.99 -5.23
C TYR A 367 1.11 -8.07 -5.00
N ARG A 368 0.79 -9.36 -5.23
CA ARG A 368 1.77 -10.46 -5.13
C ARG A 368 2.92 -10.29 -6.13
N LEU A 369 2.62 -9.92 -7.37
CA LEU A 369 3.64 -9.67 -8.39
C LEU A 369 4.55 -8.50 -8.01
N ALA A 370 3.97 -7.40 -7.51
CA ALA A 370 4.74 -6.24 -7.06
C ALA A 370 5.71 -6.58 -5.91
N ILE A 371 5.27 -7.39 -4.94
CA ILE A 371 6.11 -7.85 -3.83
C ILE A 371 7.27 -8.70 -4.37
N LEU A 372 7.02 -9.64 -5.28
CA LEU A 372 8.07 -10.48 -5.89
C LEU A 372 9.10 -9.64 -6.64
N LEU A 373 8.68 -8.66 -7.42
CA LEU A 373 9.57 -7.75 -8.14
C LEU A 373 10.40 -6.87 -7.19
N SER A 374 9.81 -6.45 -6.06
CA SER A 374 10.55 -5.68 -5.05
C SER A 374 11.63 -6.52 -4.36
N LEU A 375 11.35 -7.80 -4.09
CA LEU A 375 12.30 -8.74 -3.49
C LEU A 375 13.46 -9.07 -4.42
N THR A 376 13.20 -9.28 -5.71
CA THR A 376 14.27 -9.52 -6.69
C THR A 376 15.16 -8.31 -6.86
N LEU A 377 14.59 -7.09 -6.88
CA LEU A 377 15.36 -5.85 -6.90
C LEU A 377 16.24 -5.72 -5.64
N PHE A 378 15.67 -5.98 -4.46
CA PHE A 378 16.40 -5.90 -3.19
C PHE A 378 17.56 -6.90 -3.12
N LEU A 379 17.33 -8.14 -3.55
CA LEU A 379 18.38 -9.16 -3.67
C LEU A 379 19.48 -8.72 -4.65
N GLY A 380 19.10 -8.16 -5.80
CA GLY A 380 20.06 -7.62 -6.77
C GLY A 380 20.95 -6.53 -6.19
N VAL A 381 20.37 -5.56 -5.47
CA VAL A 381 21.11 -4.50 -4.79
C VAL A 381 22.05 -5.06 -3.72
N SER A 382 21.60 -6.05 -2.95
CA SER A 382 22.41 -6.72 -1.92
C SER A 382 23.63 -7.44 -2.52
N VAL A 383 23.46 -8.14 -3.64
CA VAL A 383 24.57 -8.81 -4.35
C VAL A 383 25.57 -7.78 -4.89
N VAL A 384 25.10 -6.71 -5.53
CA VAL A 384 25.98 -5.64 -6.03
C VAL A 384 26.77 -4.99 -4.88
N PHE A 385 26.12 -4.76 -3.73
CA PHE A 385 26.76 -4.24 -2.54
C PHE A 385 27.85 -5.20 -2.01
N ARG A 386 27.55 -6.50 -1.92
CA ARG A 386 28.52 -7.55 -1.52
C ARG A 386 29.72 -7.58 -2.46
N ILE A 387 29.51 -7.52 -3.77
CA ILE A 387 30.59 -7.50 -4.78
C ILE A 387 31.45 -6.25 -4.63
N LYS A 388 30.84 -5.06 -4.47
CA LYS A 388 31.58 -3.82 -4.24
C LYS A 388 32.42 -3.88 -2.96
N GLN A 389 31.84 -4.42 -1.89
CA GLN A 389 32.54 -4.57 -0.60
C GLN A 389 33.70 -5.57 -0.71
N ALA A 390 33.50 -6.69 -1.41
CA ALA A 390 34.55 -7.67 -1.68
C ALA A 390 35.68 -7.08 -2.53
N LYS A 391 35.36 -6.35 -3.62
CA LYS A 391 36.35 -5.64 -4.45
C LYS A 391 37.16 -4.65 -3.62
N LYS A 392 36.50 -3.85 -2.78
CA LYS A 392 37.18 -2.89 -1.89
C LYS A 392 38.14 -3.61 -0.92
N LYS A 393 37.74 -4.76 -0.37
CA LYS A 393 38.59 -5.56 0.52
C LYS A 393 39.84 -6.10 -0.20
N VAL A 394 39.67 -6.60 -1.43
CA VAL A 394 40.80 -7.08 -2.26
C VAL A 394 41.74 -5.94 -2.61
N GLU A 395 41.21 -4.78 -3.01
CA GLU A 395 42.03 -3.61 -3.37
C GLU A 395 42.88 -3.13 -2.18
N VAL A 396 42.31 -3.10 -0.97
CA VAL A 396 43.06 -2.75 0.25
C VAL A 396 44.18 -3.76 0.51
N SER A 397 43.90 -5.06 0.41
CA SER A 397 44.92 -6.10 0.62
C SER A 397 46.05 -6.08 -0.42
N LEU A 398 45.77 -5.62 -1.64
CA LEU A 398 46.76 -5.51 -2.70
C LEU A 398 47.71 -4.33 -2.43
N LYS A 399 47.16 -3.18 -2.03
CA LYS A 399 47.95 -2.00 -1.63
C LYS A 399 48.83 -2.28 -0.41
N GLU A 400 48.33 -3.08 0.54
CA GLU A 400 49.12 -3.50 1.71
C GLU A 400 50.32 -4.37 1.30
N LYS A 401 50.12 -5.32 0.37
CA LYS A 401 51.21 -6.13 -0.18
C LYS A 401 52.23 -5.31 -0.99
N GLU A 402 51.77 -4.35 -1.78
CA GLU A 402 52.66 -3.44 -2.51
C GLU A 402 53.53 -2.64 -1.53
N LEU A 403 52.94 -2.14 -0.44
CA LEU A 403 53.67 -1.40 0.58
C LEU A 403 54.73 -2.28 1.28
N ASP A 404 54.41 -3.53 1.58
CA ASP A 404 55.34 -4.46 2.19
C ASP A 404 56.50 -4.84 1.25
N MET A 405 56.22 -5.00 -0.05
CA MET A 405 57.26 -5.25 -1.05
C MET A 405 58.24 -4.08 -1.16
N VAL A 406 57.74 -2.84 -1.18
CA VAL A 406 58.58 -1.63 -1.21
C VAL A 406 59.43 -1.52 0.05
N ARG A 407 58.88 -1.84 1.23
CA ARG A 407 59.64 -1.86 2.49
C ARG A 407 60.78 -2.86 2.46
N LEU A 408 60.53 -4.06 1.95
CA LEU A 408 61.56 -5.10 1.83
C LEU A 408 62.68 -4.65 0.89
N GLN A 409 62.32 -4.06 -0.25
CA GLN A 409 63.30 -3.56 -1.22
C GLN A 409 64.17 -2.43 -0.64
N ASN A 410 63.57 -1.51 0.12
CA ASN A 410 64.33 -0.46 0.82
C ASN A 410 65.30 -1.04 1.85
N SER A 411 64.88 -2.04 2.63
CA SER A 411 65.76 -2.70 3.60
C SER A 411 66.94 -3.39 2.94
N GLN A 412 66.74 -4.06 1.80
CA GLN A 412 67.83 -4.67 1.02
C GLN A 412 68.80 -3.62 0.49
N TRP A 413 68.28 -2.50 -0.02
CA TRP A 413 69.10 -1.39 -0.50
C TRP A 413 69.96 -0.77 0.60
N GLU A 414 69.41 -0.59 1.80
CA GLU A 414 70.15 -0.09 2.97
C GLU A 414 71.31 -1.02 3.35
N THR A 415 71.11 -2.35 3.30
CA THR A 415 72.18 -3.31 3.59
C THR A 415 73.31 -3.28 2.56
N GLU A 416 72.98 -3.13 1.28
CA GLU A 416 73.97 -3.08 0.20
C GLU A 416 74.84 -1.83 0.30
N ILE A 417 74.24 -0.67 0.58
CA ILE A 417 74.99 0.58 0.82
C ILE A 417 75.99 0.43 1.97
N LYS A 418 75.56 -0.22 3.06
CA LYS A 418 76.41 -0.42 4.24
C LYS A 418 77.64 -1.28 3.91
N TYR A 419 77.44 -2.35 3.15
CA TYR A 419 78.51 -3.25 2.71
C TYR A 419 79.54 -2.54 1.82
N LEU A 420 79.07 -1.77 0.83
CA LEU A 420 79.95 -1.04 -0.08
C LEU A 420 80.83 -0.01 0.65
N LYS A 421 80.28 0.63 1.68
CA LYS A 421 81.01 1.61 2.49
C LYS A 421 82.19 0.98 3.26
N GLU A 422 81.96 -0.17 3.88
CA GLU A 422 82.99 -0.88 4.65
C GLU A 422 84.14 -1.40 3.76
N LYS A 423 83.83 -1.78 2.52
CA LYS A 423 84.85 -2.17 1.54
C LYS A 423 85.77 -1.00 1.17
N HIS A 424 85.19 0.17 0.92
CA HIS A 424 85.96 1.35 0.51
C HIS A 424 86.95 1.80 1.60
N ASP A 425 86.55 1.74 2.86
CA ASP A 425 87.41 2.13 3.99
C ASP A 425 88.68 1.26 4.09
N ARG A 426 88.61 -0.05 3.75
CA ARG A 426 89.79 -0.94 3.76
C ARG A 426 90.83 -0.58 2.69
N GLU A 427 90.37 -0.26 1.49
CA GLU A 427 91.26 0.04 0.35
C GLU A 427 92.07 1.34 0.60
N THR A 428 91.52 2.29 1.35
CA THR A 428 92.22 3.55 1.67
C THR A 428 93.41 3.37 2.62
N ILE A 429 93.32 2.44 3.58
CA ILE A 429 94.39 2.19 4.57
C ILE A 429 95.63 1.56 3.93
N GLU A 430 95.45 0.70 2.92
CA GLU A 430 96.54 -0.03 2.27
C GLU A 430 97.46 0.91 1.45
N ILE A 431 96.86 1.88 0.76
CA ILE A 431 97.57 2.87 -0.09
C ILE A 431 98.52 3.74 0.74
N GLU A 432 98.13 4.10 1.96
CA GLU A 432 98.90 5.01 2.82
C GLU A 432 100.22 4.37 3.31
N SER A 433 100.20 3.06 3.59
CA SER A 433 101.38 2.32 4.05
C SER A 433 102.49 2.20 2.97
N LEU A 434 102.10 2.11 1.70
CA LEU A 434 103.03 1.89 0.59
C LEU A 434 103.88 3.14 0.30
N ASN A 435 103.30 4.33 0.45
CA ASN A 435 103.96 5.60 0.14
C ASN A 435 105.18 5.89 1.05
N GLN A 436 105.14 5.47 2.32
CA GLN A 436 106.22 5.74 3.27
C GLN A 436 107.54 5.02 2.93
N SER A 437 107.48 3.82 2.36
CA SER A 437 108.68 3.02 2.01
C SER A 437 109.49 3.57 0.83
N VAL A 438 108.85 4.31 -0.08
CA VAL A 438 109.48 4.80 -1.33
C VAL A 438 110.38 6.01 -1.04
N GLU A 439 110.03 6.82 -0.06
CA GLU A 439 110.78 8.03 0.29
C GLU A 439 112.12 7.74 0.98
N TYR A 440 112.20 6.62 1.71
CA TYR A 440 113.41 6.11 2.35
C TYR A 440 114.57 5.83 1.37
N TYR A 441 114.32 5.10 0.28
CA TYR A 441 115.37 4.67 -0.65
C TYR A 441 115.99 5.79 -1.50
N LYS A 442 115.25 6.90 -1.72
CA LYS A 442 115.72 8.01 -2.57
C LYS A 442 116.85 8.82 -1.94
N ARG A 443 116.86 9.00 -0.62
CA ARG A 443 117.87 9.86 0.06
C ARG A 443 119.24 9.19 0.19
N LEU A 444 119.28 7.88 0.40
CA LEU A 444 120.52 7.11 0.61
C LEU A 444 121.42 7.08 -0.63
N ASN A 445 120.83 6.96 -1.83
CA ASN A 445 121.59 6.85 -3.08
C ASN A 445 122.13 8.19 -3.61
N ALA A 446 121.48 9.31 -3.27
CA ALA A 446 121.81 10.62 -3.86
C ALA A 446 123.17 11.20 -3.42
N LEU A 447 123.68 10.80 -2.24
CA LEU A 447 124.84 11.45 -1.62
C LEU A 447 126.08 10.56 -1.52
N THR A 448 125.89 9.25 -1.46
CA THR A 448 126.96 8.28 -1.18
C THR A 448 127.70 7.84 -2.45
N VAL A 449 126.97 7.71 -3.57
CA VAL A 449 127.51 7.25 -4.86
C VAL A 449 128.52 8.23 -5.50
N PRO A 450 128.30 9.57 -5.47
CA PRO A 450 129.25 10.52 -6.08
C PRO A 450 130.62 10.57 -5.40
N ILE A 451 130.68 10.36 -4.07
CA ILE A 451 131.93 10.41 -3.29
C ILE A 451 132.82 9.20 -3.62
N LEU A 452 132.21 8.03 -3.81
CA LEU A 452 132.93 6.79 -4.15
C LEU A 452 133.47 6.80 -5.59
N MET A 453 132.72 7.38 -6.53
CA MET A 453 133.16 7.41 -7.93
C MET A 453 134.31 8.39 -8.21
N LYS A 454 134.47 9.43 -7.38
CA LYS A 454 135.50 10.47 -7.60
C LYS A 454 136.85 10.13 -6.95
N SER A 455 136.86 9.25 -5.94
CA SER A 455 138.05 8.88 -5.16
C SER A 455 138.72 7.57 -5.64
N GLN A 456 138.25 6.98 -6.75
CA GLN A 456 138.70 5.70 -7.27
C GLN A 456 139.80 5.87 -8.34
N ASN A 457 140.94 5.21 -8.14
CA ASN A 457 142.09 5.26 -9.05
C ASN A 457 141.98 4.16 -10.12
N SER A 458 142.78 4.20 -11.19
CA SER A 458 142.81 3.18 -12.27
C SER A 458 143.17 1.74 -11.83
N GLN A 459 143.54 1.54 -10.56
CA GLN A 459 143.77 0.23 -9.93
C GLN A 459 142.70 -0.14 -8.88
N GLY A 460 141.58 0.59 -8.80
CA GLY A 460 140.44 0.30 -7.91
C GLY A 460 140.65 0.67 -6.43
N ALA A 461 141.83 1.15 -6.06
CA ALA A 461 142.11 1.68 -4.73
C ALA A 461 141.38 3.02 -4.51
N MET A 462 140.62 3.16 -3.41
CA MET A 462 139.99 4.43 -3.01
C MET A 462 140.78 5.08 -1.87
N HIS A 463 141.52 6.15 -2.17
CA HIS A 463 142.26 6.89 -1.14
C HIS A 463 141.48 8.12 -0.70
N LEU A 464 140.62 7.94 0.32
CA LEU A 464 139.79 9.02 0.85
C LEU A 464 140.63 10.07 1.61
N LYS A 465 140.49 11.33 1.20
CA LYS A 465 141.10 12.49 1.89
C LYS A 465 140.35 12.80 3.18
N LYS A 466 140.99 13.58 4.06
CA LYS A 466 140.42 13.95 5.37
C LYS A 466 139.04 14.64 5.23
N GLU A 467 138.88 15.53 4.24
CA GLU A 467 137.60 16.21 3.97
C GLU A 467 136.49 15.23 3.55
N GLU A 468 136.82 14.19 2.77
CA GLU A 468 135.85 13.22 2.26
C GLU A 468 135.32 12.31 3.38
N TRP A 469 136.18 11.97 4.35
CA TRP A 469 135.76 11.27 5.55
C TRP A 469 134.81 12.09 6.42
N ASP A 470 135.02 13.40 6.51
CA ASP A 470 134.18 14.28 7.32
C ASP A 470 132.79 14.43 6.67
N ILE A 471 132.70 14.44 5.34
CA ILE A 471 131.42 14.39 4.60
C ILE A 471 130.68 13.08 4.86
N ILE A 472 131.38 11.94 4.83
CA ILE A 472 130.77 10.63 5.11
C ILE A 472 130.21 10.59 6.54
N MET A 473 130.94 11.13 7.51
CA MET A 473 130.48 11.19 8.90
C MET A 473 129.26 12.11 9.05
N GLN A 474 129.31 13.34 8.53
CA GLN A 474 128.18 14.28 8.57
C GLN A 474 126.93 13.73 7.86
N ASN A 475 127.11 13.02 6.74
CA ASN A 475 125.99 12.39 6.05
C ASN A 475 125.36 11.28 6.89
N THR A 476 126.21 10.45 7.52
CA THR A 476 125.73 9.39 8.40
C THR A 476 124.97 9.98 9.59
N ASP A 477 125.44 11.08 10.16
CA ASP A 477 124.73 11.80 11.24
C ASP A 477 123.39 12.37 10.80
N ALA A 478 123.32 13.02 9.64
CA ALA A 478 122.07 13.57 9.11
C ALA A 478 121.04 12.49 8.75
N CYS A 479 121.49 11.34 8.24
CA CYS A 479 120.60 10.24 7.86
C CYS A 479 120.20 9.36 9.05
N PHE A 480 121.05 9.25 10.08
CA PHE A 480 120.88 8.31 11.19
C PHE A 480 120.96 8.99 12.56
N ASN A 481 120.34 10.16 12.68
CA ASN A 481 120.11 10.90 13.93
C ASN A 481 121.39 11.00 14.80
N ASP A 482 122.38 11.74 14.30
CA ASP A 482 123.66 12.01 14.96
C ASP A 482 124.39 10.73 15.42
N PHE A 483 124.34 9.71 14.56
CA PHE A 483 124.90 8.37 14.77
C PHE A 483 126.33 8.36 15.31
N THR A 484 127.24 9.16 14.74
CA THR A 484 128.65 9.20 15.13
C THR A 484 128.85 9.77 16.53
N LEU A 485 128.08 10.81 16.90
CA LEU A 485 128.09 11.40 18.22
C LEU A 485 127.56 10.40 19.25
N ARG A 486 126.40 9.78 18.96
CA ARG A 486 125.81 8.74 19.81
C ARG A 486 126.73 7.54 20.00
N LEU A 487 127.41 7.10 18.93
CA LEU A 487 128.32 5.96 18.97
C LEU A 487 129.55 6.28 19.82
N LYS A 488 130.09 7.50 19.71
CA LYS A 488 131.25 7.96 20.48
C LYS A 488 130.91 8.16 21.96
N ASP A 489 129.73 8.68 22.27
CA ASP A 489 129.28 8.86 23.66
C ASP A 489 129.00 7.51 24.34
N THR A 490 128.39 6.56 23.61
CA THR A 490 128.09 5.23 24.15
C THR A 490 129.36 4.37 24.28
N TYR A 491 130.33 4.53 23.37
CA TYR A 491 131.60 3.79 23.38
C TYR A 491 132.80 4.74 23.27
N PRO A 492 133.18 5.43 24.37
CA PRO A 492 134.24 6.45 24.38
C PRO A 492 135.63 5.91 24.00
N GLN A 493 135.85 4.60 24.16
CA GLN A 493 137.09 3.90 23.83
C GLN A 493 137.35 3.74 22.32
N LEU A 494 136.36 4.03 21.47
CA LEU A 494 136.51 3.91 20.02
C LEU A 494 137.42 4.99 19.48
N THR A 495 138.35 4.66 18.58
CA THR A 495 139.16 5.65 17.88
C THR A 495 138.36 6.32 16.76
N LEU A 496 138.81 7.47 16.27
CA LEU A 496 138.14 8.14 15.13
C LEU A 496 138.09 7.24 13.88
N GLU A 497 139.13 6.43 13.63
CA GLU A 497 139.13 5.46 12.54
C GLU A 497 138.09 4.34 12.72
N GLU A 498 137.85 3.91 13.96
CA GLU A 498 136.83 2.89 14.25
C GLU A 498 135.41 3.45 14.10
N VAL A 499 135.19 4.72 14.44
CA VAL A 499 133.92 5.41 14.17
C VAL A 499 133.69 5.58 12.67
N ARG A 500 134.71 6.00 11.92
CA ARG A 500 134.67 6.07 10.45
C ARG A 500 134.37 4.71 9.82
N PHE A 501 134.94 3.64 10.37
CA PHE A 501 134.63 2.28 9.95
C PHE A 501 133.16 1.93 10.22
N ALA A 502 132.63 2.26 11.40
CA ALA A 502 131.23 2.06 11.73
C ALA A 502 130.25 2.84 10.84
N CYS A 503 130.58 4.07 10.43
CA CYS A 503 129.78 4.83 9.45
C CYS A 503 129.60 4.04 8.15
N LEU A 504 130.69 3.47 7.61
CA LEU A 504 130.60 2.68 6.38
C LEU A 504 129.80 1.39 6.55
N LEU A 505 129.79 0.80 7.75
CA LEU A 505 128.91 -0.34 8.06
C LEU A 505 127.45 0.08 8.18
N LYS A 506 127.18 1.26 8.78
CA LYS A 506 125.84 1.84 8.88
C LYS A 506 125.23 2.15 7.52
N MET A 507 126.08 2.55 6.58
CA MET A 507 125.73 2.76 5.17
C MET A 507 125.73 1.45 4.35
N GLU A 508 125.86 0.30 5.00
CA GLU A 508 125.82 -1.04 4.43
C GLU A 508 126.87 -1.31 3.32
N PHE A 509 128.07 -0.74 3.46
CA PHE A 509 129.11 -0.99 2.48
C PHE A 509 129.52 -2.46 2.48
N SER A 510 129.58 -3.04 1.28
CA SER A 510 130.00 -4.42 1.09
C SER A 510 131.46 -4.62 1.47
N LEU A 511 131.82 -5.85 1.82
CA LEU A 511 133.20 -6.20 2.19
C LEU A 511 134.22 -5.89 1.09
N SER A 512 133.83 -5.90 -0.19
CA SER A 512 134.68 -5.47 -1.29
C SER A 512 134.96 -3.97 -1.25
N LEU A 513 133.94 -3.15 -1.05
CA LEU A 513 134.09 -1.71 -1.04
C LEU A 513 134.90 -1.24 0.17
N LEU A 514 134.69 -1.85 1.34
CA LEU A 514 135.50 -1.60 2.54
C LEU A 514 136.97 -1.99 2.34
N SER A 515 137.22 -3.10 1.62
CA SER A 515 138.58 -3.55 1.28
C SER A 515 139.30 -2.55 0.38
N GLU A 516 138.59 -1.96 -0.58
CA GLU A 516 139.09 -0.91 -1.48
C GLU A 516 139.38 0.40 -0.75
N VAL A 517 138.54 0.81 0.20
CA VAL A 517 138.70 2.04 1.01
C VAL A 517 139.88 1.96 1.99
N TYR A 518 140.06 0.83 2.66
CA TYR A 518 141.13 0.69 3.67
C TYR A 518 142.42 0.08 3.11
N HIS A 519 142.45 -0.25 1.81
CA HIS A 519 143.59 -0.90 1.13
C HIS A 519 144.10 -2.16 1.85
N ILE A 520 143.19 -2.95 2.42
CA ILE A 520 143.50 -4.23 3.08
C ILE A 520 142.60 -5.33 2.55
N ALA A 521 143.08 -6.57 2.56
CA ALA A 521 142.33 -7.72 2.07
C ALA A 521 140.98 -7.88 2.80
N LYS A 522 139.94 -8.38 2.11
CA LYS A 522 138.60 -8.64 2.66
C LYS A 522 138.64 -9.43 3.98
N GLY A 523 139.52 -10.43 4.09
CA GLY A 523 139.71 -11.20 5.32
C GLY A 523 140.22 -10.36 6.50
N SER A 524 141.03 -9.33 6.24
CA SER A 524 141.49 -8.36 7.25
C SER A 524 140.38 -7.40 7.68
N ILE A 525 139.48 -7.03 6.77
CA ILE A 525 138.26 -6.25 7.09
C ILE A 525 137.35 -7.06 8.02
N SER A 526 137.13 -8.35 7.75
CA SER A 526 136.34 -9.22 8.62
C SER A 526 136.95 -9.36 10.02
N ARG A 527 138.29 -9.46 10.13
CA ARG A 527 138.98 -9.42 11.43
C ARG A 527 138.84 -8.05 12.11
N LYS A 528 138.89 -6.93 11.35
CA LYS A 528 138.66 -5.58 11.88
C LYS A 528 137.23 -5.44 12.44
N LYS A 529 136.21 -5.98 11.76
CA LYS A 529 134.83 -6.08 12.28
C LYS A 529 134.76 -6.89 13.56
N MET A 530 135.37 -8.08 13.60
CA MET A 530 135.37 -8.94 14.79
C MET A 530 136.04 -8.24 15.99
N ARG A 531 137.20 -7.60 15.81
CA ARG A 531 137.87 -6.82 16.87
C ARG A 531 137.01 -5.66 17.37
N LEU A 532 136.33 -4.95 16.46
CA LEU A 532 135.44 -3.84 16.85
C LEU A 532 134.22 -4.37 17.62
N LYS A 533 133.65 -5.51 17.21
CA LYS A 533 132.57 -6.22 17.89
C LYS A 533 132.96 -6.59 19.33
N GLU A 534 134.14 -7.18 19.51
CA GLU A 534 134.69 -7.55 20.82
C GLU A 534 134.96 -6.30 21.70
N LYS A 535 135.51 -5.24 21.11
CA LYS A 535 135.81 -3.97 21.81
C LYS A 535 134.55 -3.22 22.27
N MET A 536 133.43 -3.42 21.57
CA MET A 536 132.11 -2.91 21.95
C MET A 536 131.29 -3.91 22.78
N GLN A 537 131.84 -5.09 23.08
CA GLN A 537 131.19 -6.15 23.88
C GLN A 537 129.81 -6.60 23.33
N ILE A 538 129.66 -6.69 22.00
CA ILE A 538 128.40 -7.10 21.37
C ILE A 538 128.37 -8.64 21.28
N GLU A 539 127.54 -9.32 22.07
CA GLU A 539 127.49 -10.80 22.09
C GLU A 539 126.37 -11.38 21.21
N ASN A 540 125.18 -10.76 21.19
CA ASN A 540 123.94 -11.39 20.73
C ASN A 540 123.57 -11.20 19.24
N MET A 541 124.36 -10.46 18.47
CA MET A 541 124.11 -10.26 17.03
C MET A 541 125.41 -9.99 16.27
N THR A 542 125.34 -9.90 14.94
CA THR A 542 126.49 -9.50 14.13
C THR A 542 126.77 -8.02 14.31
N LEU A 543 128.02 -7.58 14.08
CA LEU A 543 128.34 -6.15 14.15
C LEU A 543 127.53 -5.36 13.10
N ASP A 544 127.29 -5.94 11.93
CA ASP A 544 126.53 -5.27 10.87
C ASP A 544 125.06 -5.07 11.28
N ASP A 545 124.42 -6.09 11.86
CA ASP A 545 123.03 -5.97 12.34
C ASP A 545 122.92 -5.00 13.51
N PHE A 546 123.88 -5.04 14.44
CA PHE A 546 123.94 -4.10 15.55
C PHE A 546 124.05 -2.67 15.06
N ILE A 547 125.03 -2.40 14.19
CA ILE A 547 125.23 -1.06 13.65
C ILE A 547 124.03 -0.62 12.82
N LYS A 548 123.39 -1.48 12.04
CA LYS A 548 122.15 -1.16 11.32
C LYS A 548 121.01 -0.75 12.25
N GLN A 549 120.88 -1.38 13.42
CA GLN A 549 119.82 -1.08 14.39
C GLN A 549 120.13 0.11 15.31
N PHE A 550 121.42 0.33 15.63
CA PHE A 550 121.89 1.41 16.51
C PHE A 550 121.72 2.79 15.89
#